data_AF-A0A7C4SQ51-F1
#
_entry.id   AF-A0A7C4SQ51-F1
#
_cell.length_a   1.000
_cell.length_b   1.000
_cell.length_c   1.000
_cell.angle_alpha   90.00
_cell.angle_beta   90.00
_cell.angle_gamma   90.00
#
_symmetry.space_group_name_H-M   'P 1'
#
loop_
_entity.id
_entity.type
_entity.pdbx_description
1 polymer ?
#
loop_
_entity_poly.entity_id
_entity_poly.type
_entity_poly.pdbx_seq_one_letter_code
_entity_poly.pdbx_strand_id
1 'polypeptide(L)'
;MTLTWKTKVVLITSAYLIVLTSVVYYLIMVGWVKFYVISFLVIPYGYSYTTMISITLLILYSLLTLATLPDVVKYKSVDAQVGSFINRIAAYLKSGVTLYEAIRLAKDGLVGYFKDVVDRLDTMISLGVSFDDAVNMVLKEVNHEYGYVLRILSVAMRSGGRSVDVVEKASNILSYFHTYRDYRKRMFKQYLVLLIMIVIVYDFTVAFLVLMLNSLTKSELPFIIKPDVELIYTLLYYTSIAISSVSGISYGKATEGSILRAFPYVLAITTLNSTLIHILPAVVVNLL
;
A
#
# COMPACT_ATOMS: atom_id res chain seq x y z
N MET A 1 -4.59 15.90 10.95
CA MET A 1 -5.40 16.56 9.89
C MET A 1 -5.95 15.47 8.96
N THR A 2 -7.22 15.12 9.10
CA THR A 2 -7.84 14.02 8.34
C THR A 2 -8.19 14.50 6.94
N LEU A 3 -7.51 13.99 5.91
CA LEU A 3 -7.91 14.25 4.52
C LEU A 3 -9.36 13.78 4.34
N THR A 4 -10.24 14.73 4.05
CA THR A 4 -11.64 14.46 3.73
C THR A 4 -11.74 13.64 2.45
N TRP A 5 -12.78 12.83 2.30
CA TRP A 5 -13.04 12.07 1.07
C TRP A 5 -12.92 12.92 -0.20
N LYS A 6 -13.35 14.20 -0.10
CA LYS A 6 -13.21 15.20 -1.16
C LYS A 6 -11.75 15.52 -1.50
N THR A 7 -10.85 15.65 -0.52
CA THR A 7 -9.42 15.90 -0.79
C THR A 7 -8.71 14.67 -1.37
N LYS A 8 -9.13 13.46 -1.00
CA LYS A 8 -8.62 12.22 -1.64
C LYS A 8 -9.05 12.12 -3.09
N VAL A 9 -10.32 12.40 -3.37
CA VAL A 9 -10.83 12.43 -4.75
C VAL A 9 -10.12 13.52 -5.55
N VAL A 10 -9.93 14.72 -4.99
CA VAL A 10 -9.18 15.80 -5.65
C VAL A 10 -7.70 15.45 -5.88
N LEU A 11 -7.05 14.73 -4.97
CA LEU A 11 -5.68 14.25 -5.19
C LEU A 11 -5.59 13.17 -6.26
N ILE A 12 -6.54 12.23 -6.28
CA ILE A 12 -6.59 11.17 -7.29
C ILE A 12 -6.91 11.78 -8.66
N THR A 13 -7.86 12.72 -8.73
CA THR A 13 -8.22 13.39 -9.99
C THR A 13 -7.12 14.33 -10.46
N SER A 14 -6.43 15.04 -9.57
CA SER A 14 -5.27 15.87 -9.95
C SER A 14 -4.07 15.03 -10.36
N ALA A 15 -3.80 13.89 -9.72
CA ALA A 15 -2.78 12.94 -10.16
C ALA A 15 -3.11 12.41 -11.56
N TYR A 16 -4.37 12.03 -11.81
CA TYR A 16 -4.84 11.62 -13.13
C TYR A 16 -4.70 12.74 -14.16
N LEU A 17 -5.02 13.99 -13.78
CA LEU A 17 -4.89 15.16 -14.65
C LEU A 17 -3.42 15.45 -14.98
N ILE A 18 -2.51 15.31 -14.02
CA ILE A 18 -1.04 15.46 -14.22
C ILE A 18 -0.51 14.38 -15.16
N VAL A 19 -0.93 13.12 -14.99
CA VAL A 19 -0.56 12.04 -15.91
C VAL A 19 -1.10 12.34 -17.31
N LEU A 20 -2.38 12.71 -17.42
CA LEU A 20 -3.02 12.96 -18.70
C LEU A 20 -2.41 14.19 -19.40
N THR A 21 -2.10 15.25 -18.67
CA THR A 21 -1.38 16.43 -19.19
C THR A 21 0.06 16.13 -19.55
N SER A 22 0.78 15.29 -18.81
CA SER A 22 2.14 14.87 -19.20
C SER A 22 2.16 14.03 -20.49
N VAL A 23 1.17 13.15 -20.66
CA VAL A 23 0.99 12.34 -21.87
C VAL A 23 0.58 13.22 -23.06
N VAL A 24 -0.36 14.15 -22.85
CA VAL A 24 -0.84 15.09 -23.90
C VAL A 24 0.24 16.10 -24.27
N TYR A 25 0.98 16.65 -23.31
CA TYR A 25 2.11 17.55 -23.55
C TYR A 25 3.15 16.89 -24.45
N TYR A 26 3.45 15.61 -24.22
CA TYR A 26 4.44 14.89 -25.03
C TYR A 26 3.93 14.52 -26.42
N LEU A 27 2.64 14.14 -26.54
CA LEU A 27 1.99 13.93 -27.84
C LEU A 27 2.01 15.21 -28.71
N ILE A 28 1.98 16.39 -28.09
CA ILE A 28 1.98 17.69 -28.78
C ILE A 28 3.40 18.21 -29.04
N MET A 29 4.36 18.01 -28.14
CA MET A 29 5.69 18.64 -28.23
C MET A 29 6.72 17.86 -29.05
N VAL A 30 6.60 16.54 -29.18
CA VAL A 30 7.78 15.73 -29.55
C VAL A 30 7.45 14.75 -30.66
N GLY A 31 7.75 15.14 -31.91
CA GLY A 31 7.84 14.23 -33.06
C GLY A 31 8.97 13.18 -32.98
N TRP A 32 9.29 12.68 -31.79
CA TRP A 32 10.34 11.68 -31.49
C TRP A 32 9.76 10.36 -30.95
N VAL A 33 8.44 10.18 -30.93
CA VAL A 33 7.84 8.88 -30.67
C VAL A 33 7.78 8.13 -31.99
N LYS A 34 8.51 7.03 -32.06
CA LYS A 34 8.32 6.09 -33.15
C LYS A 34 7.12 5.21 -32.79
N PHE A 35 6.27 4.95 -33.76
CA PHE A 35 5.09 4.11 -33.59
C PHE A 35 5.27 2.82 -34.36
N TYR A 36 5.03 1.70 -33.69
CA TYR A 36 4.97 0.39 -34.34
C TYR A 36 3.52 -0.11 -34.27
N VAL A 37 2.93 -0.45 -35.41
CA VAL A 37 1.52 -0.87 -35.49
C VAL A 37 1.47 -2.38 -35.66
N ILE A 38 0.96 -3.09 -34.65
CA ILE A 38 0.63 -4.51 -34.74
C ILE A 38 -0.88 -4.63 -34.93
N SER A 39 -1.33 -4.76 -36.18
CA SER A 39 -2.73 -4.95 -36.63
C SER A 39 -3.75 -3.92 -36.12
N PHE A 40 -4.00 -3.84 -34.80
CA PHE A 40 -4.90 -2.89 -34.13
C PHE A 40 -4.22 -2.10 -32.99
N LEU A 41 -3.04 -2.52 -32.53
CA LEU A 41 -2.35 -1.90 -31.40
C LEU A 41 -1.18 -1.03 -31.89
N VAL A 42 -1.28 0.27 -31.65
CA VAL A 42 -0.19 1.22 -31.88
C VAL A 42 0.69 1.25 -30.62
N ILE A 43 1.90 0.70 -30.73
CA ILE A 43 2.87 0.66 -29.64
C ILE A 43 3.85 1.82 -29.84
N PRO A 44 3.79 2.88 -29.00
CA PRO A 44 4.84 3.89 -28.95
C PRO A 44 6.11 3.27 -28.38
N TYR A 45 7.25 3.50 -29.05
CA TYR A 45 8.55 3.00 -28.63
C TYR A 45 9.65 4.06 -28.69
N GLY A 46 10.64 3.89 -27.81
CA GLY A 46 11.80 4.77 -27.74
C GLY A 46 12.39 4.87 -26.33
N TYR A 47 13.71 5.06 -26.23
CA TYR A 47 14.39 5.22 -24.93
C TYR A 47 13.88 6.44 -24.12
N SER A 48 13.65 7.57 -24.79
CA SER A 48 13.08 8.76 -24.14
C SER A 48 11.64 8.52 -23.67
N TYR A 49 10.86 7.76 -24.45
CA TYR A 49 9.47 7.45 -24.14
C TYR A 49 9.34 6.52 -22.92
N THR A 50 10.15 5.46 -22.86
CA THR A 50 10.19 4.54 -21.71
C THR A 50 10.59 5.26 -20.43
N THR A 51 11.60 6.13 -20.48
CA THR A 51 12.03 6.96 -19.34
C THR A 51 10.91 7.89 -18.86
N MET A 52 10.19 8.52 -19.79
CA MET A 52 9.04 9.37 -19.45
C MET A 52 7.94 8.58 -18.75
N ILE A 53 7.53 7.43 -19.31
CA ILE A 53 6.53 6.55 -18.69
C ILE A 53 6.97 6.16 -17.28
N SER A 54 8.25 5.81 -17.10
CA SER A 54 8.83 5.47 -15.80
C SER A 54 8.55 6.59 -14.79
N ILE A 55 8.95 7.82 -15.14
CA ILE A 55 8.81 9.00 -14.28
C ILE A 55 7.34 9.28 -13.99
N THR A 56 6.48 9.24 -15.01
CA THR A 56 5.04 9.47 -14.85
C THR A 56 4.39 8.45 -13.91
N LEU A 57 4.73 7.17 -14.04
CA LEU A 57 4.24 6.13 -13.13
C LEU A 57 4.78 6.27 -11.71
N LEU A 58 6.06 6.64 -11.55
CA LEU A 58 6.64 6.91 -10.23
C LEU A 58 5.95 8.08 -9.53
N ILE A 59 5.68 9.18 -10.26
CA ILE A 59 4.93 10.32 -9.74
C ILE A 59 3.51 9.87 -9.35
N LEU A 60 2.83 9.11 -10.19
CA LEU A 60 1.49 8.60 -9.91
C LEU A 60 1.46 7.73 -8.64
N TYR A 61 2.36 6.75 -8.53
CA TYR A 61 2.43 5.88 -7.35
C TYR A 61 2.86 6.62 -6.08
N SER A 62 3.71 7.65 -6.21
CA SER A 62 4.06 8.53 -5.10
C SER A 62 2.85 9.31 -4.58
N LEU A 63 2.08 9.93 -5.48
CA LEU A 63 0.85 10.65 -5.12
C LEU A 63 -0.19 9.73 -4.48
N LEU A 64 -0.40 8.53 -5.03
CA LEU A 64 -1.31 7.54 -4.47
C LEU A 64 -0.86 7.05 -3.09
N THR A 65 0.46 6.89 -2.89
CA THR A 65 1.03 6.58 -1.57
C THR A 65 0.73 7.70 -0.58
N LEU A 66 1.00 8.96 -0.93
CA LEU A 66 0.73 10.11 -0.06
C LEU A 66 -0.75 10.24 0.31
N ALA A 67 -1.67 9.97 -0.63
CA ALA A 67 -3.10 10.03 -0.37
C ALA A 67 -3.59 8.95 0.62
N THR A 68 -2.90 7.81 0.69
CA THR A 68 -3.29 6.65 1.51
C THR A 68 -2.57 6.60 2.87
N LEU A 69 -1.44 7.30 3.04
CA LEU A 69 -0.67 7.37 4.29
C LEU A 69 -1.53 7.70 5.53
N PRO A 70 -2.44 8.70 5.52
CA PRO A 70 -3.22 9.02 6.71
C PRO A 70 -4.10 7.86 7.19
N ASP A 71 -4.67 7.09 6.27
CA ASP A 71 -5.49 5.93 6.62
C ASP A 71 -4.64 4.78 7.17
N VAL A 72 -3.45 4.57 6.57
CA VAL A 72 -2.47 3.59 7.04
C VAL A 72 -2.03 3.90 8.47
N VAL A 73 -1.74 5.17 8.77
CA VAL A 73 -1.32 5.61 10.12
C VAL A 73 -2.44 5.41 11.13
N LYS A 74 -3.67 5.79 10.79
CA LYS A 74 -4.84 5.55 11.65
C LYS A 74 -5.04 4.06 11.92
N TYR A 75 -4.98 3.24 10.88
CA TYR A 75 -5.13 1.80 11.00
C TYR A 75 -4.06 1.21 11.91
N LYS A 76 -2.77 1.52 11.66
CA LYS A 76 -1.65 1.03 12.48
C LYS A 76 -1.74 1.50 13.93
N SER A 77 -2.21 2.72 14.17
CA SER A 77 -2.43 3.25 15.53
C SER A 77 -3.45 2.44 16.31
N VAL A 78 -4.62 2.14 15.71
CA VAL A 78 -5.63 1.31 16.37
C VAL A 78 -5.14 -0.12 16.52
N ASP A 79 -4.68 -0.71 15.42
CA ASP A 79 -4.29 -2.11 15.35
C ASP A 79 -3.22 -2.48 16.39
N ALA A 80 -2.21 -1.64 16.58
CA ALA A 80 -1.13 -1.89 17.53
C ALA A 80 -1.57 -1.86 19.00
N GLN A 81 -2.67 -1.17 19.31
CA GLN A 81 -3.05 -0.85 20.70
C GLN A 81 -4.32 -1.57 21.18
N VAL A 82 -5.15 -2.07 20.25
CA VAL A 82 -6.42 -2.73 20.58
C VAL A 82 -6.25 -3.93 21.52
N GLY A 83 -5.22 -4.75 21.29
CA GLY A 83 -4.97 -5.92 22.15
C GLY A 83 -4.66 -5.52 23.58
N SER A 84 -3.70 -4.61 23.76
CA SER A 84 -3.35 -4.07 25.08
C SER A 84 -4.50 -3.33 25.75
N PHE A 85 -5.33 -2.63 24.98
CA PHE A 85 -6.47 -1.90 25.51
C PHE A 85 -7.53 -2.84 26.10
N ILE A 86 -7.95 -3.85 25.34
CA ILE A 86 -8.94 -4.83 25.80
C ILE A 86 -8.38 -5.65 26.98
N ASN A 87 -7.09 -5.99 26.97
CA ASN A 87 -6.44 -6.66 28.11
C ASN A 87 -6.47 -5.81 29.39
N ARG A 88 -6.23 -4.49 29.28
CA ARG A 88 -6.32 -3.57 30.43
C ARG A 88 -7.74 -3.47 30.95
N ILE A 89 -8.74 -3.36 30.07
CA ILE A 89 -10.16 -3.35 30.47
C ILE A 89 -10.49 -4.65 31.20
N ALA A 90 -10.07 -5.81 30.69
CA ALA A 90 -10.30 -7.09 31.36
C ALA A 90 -9.68 -7.12 32.77
N ALA A 91 -8.45 -6.61 32.92
CA ALA A 91 -7.77 -6.55 34.22
C ALA A 91 -8.50 -5.65 35.22
N TYR A 92 -8.96 -4.48 34.79
CA TYR A 92 -9.75 -3.55 35.62
C TYR A 92 -11.13 -4.12 35.99
N LEU A 93 -11.83 -4.73 35.03
CA LEU A 93 -13.10 -5.39 35.32
C LEU A 93 -12.94 -6.52 36.35
N LYS A 94 -11.85 -7.29 36.28
CA LYS A 94 -11.52 -8.31 37.29
C LYS A 94 -11.22 -7.74 38.67
N SER A 95 -10.76 -6.49 38.76
CA SER A 95 -10.58 -5.79 40.05
C SER A 95 -11.89 -5.19 40.59
N GLY A 96 -13.02 -5.42 39.93
CA GLY A 96 -14.35 -5.01 40.39
C GLY A 96 -14.75 -3.59 40.02
N VAL A 97 -14.01 -2.89 39.14
CA VAL A 97 -14.47 -1.59 38.63
C VAL A 97 -15.54 -1.75 37.56
N THR A 98 -16.37 -0.72 37.37
CA THR A 98 -17.38 -0.71 36.32
C THR A 98 -16.73 -0.65 34.93
N LEU A 99 -17.44 -1.12 33.89
CA LEU A 99 -16.93 -1.08 32.51
C LEU A 99 -16.57 0.34 32.05
N TYR A 100 -17.37 1.33 32.47
CA TYR A 100 -17.10 2.73 32.17
C TYR A 100 -15.77 3.19 32.77
N GLU A 101 -15.57 2.94 34.07
CA GLU A 101 -14.32 3.32 34.74
C GLU A 101 -13.12 2.53 34.20
N ALA A 102 -13.31 1.25 33.84
CA ALA A 102 -12.28 0.44 33.21
C ALA A 102 -11.84 0.99 31.84
N ILE A 103 -12.77 1.49 31.02
CA ILE A 103 -12.46 2.15 29.74
C ILE A 103 -11.66 3.43 29.99
N ARG A 104 -12.10 4.24 30.95
CA ARG A 104 -11.46 5.50 31.32
C ARG A 104 -10.02 5.28 31.82
N LEU A 105 -9.79 4.29 32.68
CA LEU A 105 -8.46 3.92 33.18
C LEU A 105 -7.57 3.28 32.09
N ALA A 106 -8.15 2.53 31.15
CA ALA A 106 -7.40 1.91 30.06
C ALA A 106 -6.96 2.93 29.01
N LYS A 107 -7.67 4.05 28.89
CA LYS A 107 -7.42 5.15 27.95
C LYS A 107 -6.06 5.81 28.13
N ASP A 108 -5.56 5.93 29.36
CA ASP A 108 -4.29 6.61 29.65
C ASP A 108 -3.08 5.91 29.03
N GLY A 109 -3.21 4.62 28.69
CA GLY A 109 -2.18 3.87 27.97
C GLY A 109 -2.21 4.05 26.44
N LEU A 110 -3.17 4.81 25.91
CA LEU A 110 -3.37 4.97 24.47
C LEU A 110 -2.68 6.22 23.92
N VAL A 111 -2.25 6.15 22.65
CA VAL A 111 -1.65 7.26 21.92
C VAL A 111 -2.21 7.39 20.50
N GLY A 112 -2.13 8.61 19.95
CA GLY A 112 -2.51 8.92 18.57
C GLY A 112 -4.01 8.76 18.30
N TYR A 113 -4.36 8.38 17.06
CA TYR A 113 -5.74 8.35 16.58
C TYR A 113 -6.66 7.45 17.42
N PHE A 114 -6.15 6.31 17.92
CA PHE A 114 -6.98 5.43 18.74
C PHE A 114 -7.36 6.06 20.07
N LYS A 115 -6.44 6.85 20.67
CA LYS A 115 -6.73 7.64 21.86
C LYS A 115 -7.84 8.64 21.58
N ASP A 116 -7.75 9.38 20.47
CA ASP A 116 -8.77 10.38 20.08
C ASP A 116 -10.17 9.74 19.96
N VAL A 117 -10.25 8.52 19.44
CA VAL A 117 -11.51 7.76 19.32
C VAL A 117 -12.07 7.39 20.69
N VAL A 118 -11.24 6.90 21.61
CA VAL A 118 -11.66 6.52 22.96
C VAL A 118 -11.96 7.76 23.83
N ASP A 119 -11.21 8.85 23.68
CA ASP A 119 -11.45 10.14 24.33
C ASP A 119 -12.82 10.71 23.93
N ARG A 120 -13.20 10.62 22.66
CA ARG A 120 -14.54 11.03 22.21
C ARG A 120 -15.64 10.18 22.83
N LEU A 121 -15.45 8.86 22.90
CA LEU A 121 -16.41 7.97 23.55
C LEU A 121 -16.60 8.36 25.02
N ASP A 122 -15.51 8.51 25.77
CA ASP A 122 -15.48 8.94 27.17
C ASP A 122 -16.16 10.30 27.37
N THR A 123 -15.89 11.26 26.47
CA THR A 123 -16.51 12.59 26.49
C THR A 123 -18.03 12.50 26.28
N MET A 124 -18.50 11.73 25.30
CA MET A 124 -19.94 11.57 25.05
C MET A 124 -20.67 10.96 26.25
N ILE A 125 -20.07 9.94 26.87
CA ILE A 125 -20.66 9.30 28.05
C ILE A 125 -20.64 10.28 29.24
N SER A 126 -19.56 11.05 29.42
CA SER A 126 -19.46 12.09 30.46
C SER A 126 -20.51 13.20 30.28
N LEU A 127 -20.93 13.47 29.04
CA LEU A 127 -22.00 14.42 28.71
C LEU A 127 -23.42 13.85 28.90
N GLY A 128 -23.53 12.63 29.44
CA GLY A 128 -24.82 11.98 29.72
C GLY A 128 -25.45 11.27 28.53
N VAL A 129 -24.75 11.12 27.40
CA VAL A 129 -25.22 10.29 26.28
C VAL A 129 -25.18 8.82 26.69
N SER A 130 -26.21 8.05 26.32
CA SER A 130 -26.25 6.61 26.62
C SER A 130 -25.03 5.91 25.98
N PHE A 131 -24.52 4.87 26.64
CA PHE A 131 -23.30 4.18 26.16
C PHE A 131 -23.47 3.64 24.73
N ASP A 132 -24.64 3.06 24.42
CA ASP A 132 -24.92 2.52 23.10
C ASP A 132 -25.04 3.62 22.03
N ASP A 133 -25.64 4.76 22.36
CA ASP A 133 -25.73 5.90 21.44
C ASP A 133 -24.37 6.53 21.21
N ALA A 134 -23.56 6.68 22.27
CA ALA A 134 -22.19 7.18 22.18
C ALA A 134 -21.33 6.26 21.29
N VAL A 135 -21.40 4.94 21.49
CA VAL A 135 -20.74 3.96 20.61
C VAL A 135 -21.21 4.11 19.16
N ASN A 136 -22.52 4.22 18.92
CA ASN A 136 -23.07 4.35 17.57
C ASN A 136 -22.66 5.67 16.89
N MET A 137 -22.58 6.77 17.64
CA MET A 137 -22.12 8.07 17.11
C MET A 137 -20.64 8.01 16.75
N VAL A 138 -19.79 7.48 17.64
CA VAL A 138 -18.35 7.32 17.37
C VAL A 138 -18.13 6.33 16.21
N LEU A 139 -18.90 5.25 16.13
CA LEU A 139 -18.84 4.28 15.03
C LEU A 139 -19.14 4.86 13.65
N LYS A 140 -19.93 5.93 13.55
CA LYS A 140 -20.22 6.60 12.26
C LYS A 140 -19.02 7.39 11.74
N GLU A 141 -18.16 7.87 12.63
CA GLU A 141 -16.95 8.64 12.29
C GLU A 141 -15.72 7.74 12.08
N VAL A 142 -15.75 6.58 12.73
CA VAL A 142 -14.72 5.55 12.75
C VAL A 142 -14.88 4.65 11.52
N ASN A 143 -13.81 4.43 10.76
CA ASN A 143 -13.84 3.50 9.62
C ASN A 143 -14.21 2.09 10.11
N HIS A 144 -15.08 1.42 9.36
CA HIS A 144 -15.69 0.12 9.68
C HIS A 144 -14.68 -0.95 10.11
N GLU A 145 -13.44 -0.90 9.60
CA GLU A 145 -12.39 -1.88 9.91
C GLU A 145 -12.04 -1.98 11.40
N TYR A 146 -12.23 -0.92 12.20
CA TYR A 146 -11.92 -0.92 13.63
C TYR A 146 -13.13 -0.70 14.55
N GLY A 147 -14.32 -0.61 13.96
CA GLY A 147 -15.57 -0.52 14.72
C GLY A 147 -15.84 -1.75 15.60
N TYR A 148 -15.20 -2.88 15.33
CA TYR A 148 -15.38 -4.10 16.12
C TYR A 148 -14.98 -3.91 17.59
N VAL A 149 -14.00 -3.05 17.90
CA VAL A 149 -13.56 -2.76 19.27
C VAL A 149 -14.70 -2.12 20.05
N LEU A 150 -15.31 -1.08 19.49
CA LEU A 150 -16.43 -0.37 20.12
C LEU A 150 -17.67 -1.28 20.23
N ARG A 151 -17.89 -2.17 19.26
CA ARG A 151 -18.95 -3.19 19.32
C ARG A 151 -18.72 -4.19 20.45
N ILE A 152 -17.49 -4.66 20.66
CA ILE A 152 -17.15 -5.53 21.80
C ILE A 152 -17.51 -4.84 23.11
N LEU A 153 -17.19 -3.55 23.25
CA LEU A 153 -17.53 -2.78 24.45
C LEU A 153 -19.05 -2.63 24.64
N SER A 154 -19.81 -2.35 23.58
CA SER A 154 -21.29 -2.29 23.64
C SER A 154 -21.89 -3.63 24.05
N VAL A 155 -21.40 -4.75 23.49
CA VAL A 155 -21.85 -6.09 23.91
C VAL A 155 -21.49 -6.38 25.37
N ALA A 156 -20.30 -5.99 25.82
CA ALA A 156 -19.90 -6.12 27.22
C ALA A 156 -20.80 -5.30 28.15
N MET A 157 -21.13 -4.05 27.77
CA MET A 157 -22.02 -3.19 28.53
C MET A 157 -23.42 -3.79 28.67
N ARG A 158 -23.99 -4.26 27.56
CA ARG A 158 -25.30 -4.96 27.55
C ARG A 158 -25.31 -6.24 28.36
N SER A 159 -24.14 -6.87 28.53
CA SER A 159 -23.98 -8.09 29.31
C SER A 159 -23.93 -7.83 30.83
N GLY A 160 -23.84 -6.57 31.26
CA GLY A 160 -23.91 -6.17 32.67
C GLY A 160 -22.92 -6.92 33.55
N GLY A 161 -23.42 -7.74 34.48
CA GLY A 161 -22.61 -8.55 35.40
C GLY A 161 -21.71 -9.60 34.71
N ARG A 162 -21.98 -9.94 33.44
CA ARG A 162 -21.15 -10.84 32.63
C ARG A 162 -20.16 -10.10 31.72
N SER A 163 -20.02 -8.78 31.89
CA SER A 163 -19.05 -7.96 31.14
C SER A 163 -17.62 -8.49 31.28
N VAL A 164 -17.23 -8.99 32.45
CA VAL A 164 -15.94 -9.63 32.72
C VAL A 164 -15.70 -10.79 31.73
N ASP A 165 -16.64 -11.74 31.65
CA ASP A 165 -16.55 -12.90 30.76
C ASP A 165 -16.42 -12.49 29.29
N VAL A 166 -17.19 -11.49 28.87
CA VAL A 166 -17.22 -11.02 27.47
C VAL A 166 -15.90 -10.38 27.09
N VAL A 167 -15.39 -9.46 27.92
CA VAL A 167 -14.13 -8.77 27.66
C VAL A 167 -12.95 -9.73 27.78
N GLU A 168 -12.97 -10.68 28.72
CA GLU A 168 -11.93 -11.70 28.84
C GLU A 168 -11.88 -12.63 27.62
N LYS A 169 -13.04 -13.11 27.14
CA LYS A 169 -13.10 -13.88 25.89
C LYS A 169 -12.60 -13.06 24.70
N ALA A 170 -12.98 -11.78 24.60
CA ALA A 170 -12.50 -10.89 23.56
C ALA A 170 -10.98 -10.68 23.63
N SER A 171 -10.44 -10.46 24.83
CA SER A 171 -9.01 -10.35 25.10
C SER A 171 -8.25 -11.59 24.60
N ASN A 172 -8.72 -12.77 24.97
CA ASN A 172 -8.13 -14.04 24.54
C ASN A 172 -8.16 -14.18 23.01
N ILE A 173 -9.31 -13.94 22.38
CA ILE A 173 -9.45 -13.98 20.91
C ILE A 173 -8.50 -12.98 20.22
N LEU A 174 -8.40 -11.76 20.74
CA LEU A 174 -7.51 -10.73 20.18
C LEU A 174 -6.04 -11.09 20.35
N SER A 175 -5.66 -11.75 21.44
CA SER A 175 -4.29 -12.24 21.64
C SER A 175 -3.91 -13.31 20.60
N TYR A 176 -4.84 -14.20 20.25
CA TYR A 176 -4.65 -15.18 19.17
C TYR A 176 -4.55 -14.48 17.81
N PHE A 177 -5.39 -13.48 17.54
CA PHE A 177 -5.30 -12.69 16.30
C PHE A 177 -3.98 -11.94 16.19
N HIS A 178 -3.47 -11.35 17.27
CA HIS A 178 -2.16 -10.70 17.28
C HIS A 178 -1.04 -11.70 16.97
N THR A 179 -1.03 -12.84 17.66
CA THR A 179 -0.05 -13.91 17.43
C THR A 179 -0.10 -14.42 15.99
N TYR A 180 -1.30 -14.67 15.47
CA TYR A 180 -1.51 -15.10 14.09
C TYR A 180 -1.06 -14.05 13.07
N ARG A 181 -1.33 -12.76 13.36
CA ARG A 181 -0.91 -11.66 12.50
C ARG A 181 0.61 -11.52 12.48
N ASP A 182 1.27 -11.65 13.62
CA ASP A 182 2.74 -11.60 13.69
C ASP A 182 3.36 -12.79 12.97
N TYR A 183 2.77 -13.97 13.09
CA TYR A 183 3.14 -15.13 12.29
C TYR A 183 2.99 -14.85 10.79
N ARG A 184 1.83 -14.33 10.35
CA ARG A 184 1.61 -13.94 8.96
C ARG A 184 2.60 -12.90 8.48
N LYS A 185 2.87 -11.84 9.25
CA LYS A 185 3.86 -10.80 8.90
C LYS A 185 5.24 -11.39 8.68
N ARG A 186 5.68 -12.31 9.54
CA ARG A 186 6.96 -13.02 9.39
C ARG A 186 6.99 -13.88 8.13
N MET A 187 5.94 -14.67 7.89
CA MET A 187 5.82 -15.49 6.68
C MET A 187 5.85 -14.62 5.42
N PHE A 188 5.02 -13.58 5.34
CA PHE A 188 4.95 -12.70 4.18
C PHE A 188 6.24 -11.91 3.95
N LYS A 189 7.01 -11.56 5.00
CA LYS A 189 8.32 -10.93 4.82
C LYS A 189 9.25 -11.76 3.93
N GLN A 190 9.23 -13.09 4.02
CA GLN A 190 10.03 -13.95 3.15
C GLN A 190 9.56 -13.87 1.69
N TYR A 191 8.25 -13.82 1.45
CA TYR A 191 7.70 -13.65 0.11
C TYR A 191 8.08 -12.30 -0.54
N LEU A 192 8.30 -11.24 0.24
CA LEU A 192 8.81 -9.96 -0.29
C LEU A 192 10.17 -10.15 -0.97
N VAL A 193 11.07 -10.86 -0.29
CA VAL A 193 12.43 -11.10 -0.78
C VAL A 193 12.38 -11.88 -2.09
N LEU A 194 11.50 -12.89 -2.17
CA LEU A 194 11.29 -13.66 -3.40
C LEU A 194 10.77 -12.79 -4.55
N LEU A 195 9.81 -11.90 -4.30
CA LEU A 195 9.29 -10.99 -5.32
C LEU A 195 10.36 -10.01 -5.82
N ILE A 196 11.15 -9.44 -4.91
CA ILE A 196 12.28 -8.57 -5.28
C ILE A 196 13.30 -9.35 -6.12
N MET A 197 13.62 -10.59 -5.73
CA MET A 197 14.54 -11.44 -6.48
C MET A 197 14.03 -11.74 -7.90
N ILE A 198 12.73 -12.01 -8.07
CA ILE A 198 12.11 -12.22 -9.40
C ILE A 198 12.29 -10.98 -10.28
N VAL A 199 12.02 -9.78 -9.74
CA VAL A 199 12.18 -8.52 -10.47
C VAL A 199 13.64 -8.30 -10.87
N ILE A 200 14.57 -8.52 -9.94
CA ILE A 200 16.01 -8.37 -10.21
C ILE A 200 16.46 -9.34 -11.32
N VAL A 201 16.14 -10.63 -11.20
CA VAL A 201 16.53 -11.66 -12.19
C VAL A 201 15.93 -11.34 -13.56
N TYR A 202 14.68 -10.86 -13.58
CA TYR A 202 14.03 -10.43 -14.81
C TYR A 202 14.77 -9.25 -15.45
N ASP A 203 15.09 -8.20 -14.69
CA ASP A 203 15.82 -7.03 -15.19
C ASP A 203 17.23 -7.37 -15.69
N PHE A 204 17.93 -8.27 -15.00
CA PHE A 204 19.21 -8.81 -15.48
C PHE A 204 19.06 -9.55 -16.82
N THR A 205 18.00 -10.34 -16.97
CA THR A 205 17.72 -11.07 -18.21
C THR A 205 17.46 -10.09 -19.36
N VAL A 206 16.68 -9.03 -19.11
CA VAL A 206 16.43 -7.96 -20.08
C VAL A 206 17.72 -7.25 -20.48
N ALA A 207 18.54 -6.85 -19.51
CA ALA A 207 19.82 -6.18 -19.76
C ALA A 207 20.76 -7.07 -20.61
N PHE A 208 20.88 -8.35 -20.24
CA PHE A 208 21.71 -9.31 -20.98
C PHE A 208 21.22 -9.51 -22.42
N LEU A 209 19.91 -9.67 -22.62
CA LEU A 209 19.32 -9.83 -23.95
C LEU A 209 19.57 -8.60 -24.83
N VAL A 210 19.40 -7.40 -24.29
CA VAL A 210 19.65 -6.14 -25.01
C VAL A 210 21.12 -6.00 -25.41
N LEU A 211 22.06 -6.42 -24.55
CA LEU A 211 23.48 -6.43 -24.86
C LEU A 211 23.83 -7.40 -25.99
N MET A 212 23.28 -8.62 -25.94
CA MET A 212 23.46 -9.59 -27.02
C MET A 212 22.93 -9.05 -28.34
N LEU A 213 21.72 -8.47 -28.34
CA LEU A 213 21.13 -7.86 -29.54
C LEU A 213 21.97 -6.70 -30.08
N ASN A 214 22.47 -5.82 -29.21
CA ASN A 214 23.36 -4.73 -29.62
C ASN A 214 24.67 -5.25 -30.24
N SER A 215 25.22 -6.34 -29.72
CA SER A 215 26.43 -6.97 -30.25
C SER A 215 26.19 -7.59 -31.64
N LEU A 216 25.03 -8.21 -31.84
CA LEU A 216 24.64 -8.77 -33.14
C LEU A 216 24.44 -7.67 -34.20
N THR A 217 23.81 -6.55 -33.83
CA THR A 217 23.58 -5.41 -34.74
C THR A 217 24.88 -4.73 -35.19
N LYS A 218 25.92 -4.77 -34.34
CA LYS A 218 27.27 -4.28 -34.66
C LYS A 218 28.07 -5.24 -35.54
N SER A 219 27.71 -6.52 -35.60
CA SER A 219 28.37 -7.48 -36.50
C SER A 219 27.95 -7.24 -37.95
N GLU A 220 28.92 -7.12 -38.87
CA GLU A 220 28.66 -6.92 -40.31
C GLU A 220 28.28 -8.22 -41.04
N LEU A 221 27.57 -9.15 -40.38
CA LEU A 221 27.18 -10.41 -41.00
C LEU A 221 26.08 -10.18 -42.05
N PRO A 222 26.30 -10.53 -43.33
CA PRO A 222 25.42 -10.16 -44.45
C PRO A 222 24.06 -10.89 -44.49
N PHE A 223 23.79 -11.82 -43.57
CA PHE A 223 22.60 -12.69 -43.59
C PHE A 223 21.65 -12.52 -42.38
N ILE A 224 21.94 -11.60 -41.46
CA ILE A 224 21.11 -11.40 -40.26
C ILE A 224 20.23 -10.16 -40.47
N ILE A 225 18.91 -10.36 -40.46
CA ILE A 225 17.95 -9.25 -40.33
C ILE A 225 18.29 -8.54 -39.02
N LYS A 226 18.75 -7.29 -39.10
CA LYS A 226 19.12 -6.49 -37.92
C LYS A 226 17.87 -6.26 -37.06
N PRO A 227 17.81 -6.81 -35.84
CA PRO A 227 16.66 -6.62 -34.97
C PRO A 227 16.59 -5.16 -34.50
N ASP A 228 15.38 -4.61 -34.43
CA ASP A 228 15.16 -3.31 -33.81
C ASP A 228 15.28 -3.45 -32.28
N VAL A 229 16.49 -3.16 -31.78
CA VAL A 229 16.83 -3.28 -30.37
C VAL A 229 16.00 -2.33 -29.50
N GLU A 230 15.64 -1.17 -30.04
CA GLU A 230 14.87 -0.14 -29.31
C GLU A 230 13.41 -0.58 -29.09
N LEU A 231 12.81 -1.23 -30.09
CA LEU A 231 11.49 -1.83 -29.97
C LEU A 231 11.48 -2.97 -28.95
N ILE A 232 12.45 -3.90 -29.02
CA ILE A 232 12.52 -5.05 -28.12
C ILE A 232 12.75 -4.59 -26.67
N TYR A 233 13.67 -3.64 -26.46
CA TYR A 233 13.91 -3.03 -25.14
C TYR A 233 12.61 -2.44 -24.57
N THR A 234 11.86 -1.68 -25.38
CA THR A 234 10.61 -1.05 -24.95
C THR A 234 9.56 -2.09 -24.53
N LEU A 235 9.41 -3.17 -25.30
CA LEU A 235 8.46 -4.24 -24.97
C LEU A 235 8.81 -4.93 -23.65
N LEU A 236 10.09 -5.28 -23.47
CA LEU A 236 10.60 -5.88 -22.25
C LEU A 236 10.48 -4.94 -21.04
N TYR A 237 10.60 -3.64 -21.27
CA TYR A 237 10.38 -2.63 -20.25
C TYR A 237 8.92 -2.60 -19.76
N TYR A 238 7.94 -2.61 -20.67
CA TYR A 238 6.52 -2.63 -20.29
C TYR A 238 6.14 -3.87 -19.50
N THR A 239 6.66 -5.03 -19.87
CA THR A 239 6.45 -6.26 -19.09
C THR A 239 7.10 -6.17 -17.72
N SER A 240 8.28 -5.54 -17.60
CA SER A 240 8.95 -5.35 -16.30
C SER A 240 8.15 -4.44 -15.35
N ILE A 241 7.64 -3.31 -15.85
CA ILE A 241 6.76 -2.43 -15.08
C ILE A 241 5.50 -3.19 -14.64
N ALA A 242 4.90 -3.97 -15.55
CA ALA A 242 3.68 -4.72 -15.23
C ALA A 242 3.95 -5.73 -14.10
N ILE A 243 5.05 -6.48 -14.20
CA ILE A 243 5.46 -7.45 -13.17
C ILE A 243 5.73 -6.75 -11.83
N SER A 244 6.48 -5.64 -11.82
CA SER A 244 6.80 -4.90 -10.58
C SER A 244 5.54 -4.33 -9.92
N SER A 245 4.62 -3.77 -10.71
CA SER A 245 3.37 -3.19 -10.24
C SER A 245 2.44 -4.27 -9.63
N VAL A 246 2.24 -5.37 -10.36
CA VAL A 246 1.42 -6.50 -9.88
C VAL A 246 2.03 -7.14 -8.64
N SER A 247 3.36 -7.27 -8.60
CA SER A 247 4.08 -7.82 -7.44
C SER A 247 3.91 -6.95 -6.20
N GLY A 248 4.03 -5.63 -6.34
CA GLY A 248 3.82 -4.68 -5.25
C GLY A 248 2.39 -4.70 -4.71
N ILE A 249 1.38 -4.74 -5.61
CA ILE A 249 -0.03 -4.83 -5.23
C ILE A 249 -0.30 -6.14 -4.50
N SER A 250 0.17 -7.26 -5.06
CA SER A 250 -0.03 -8.59 -4.48
C SER A 250 0.58 -8.69 -3.09
N TYR A 251 1.81 -8.19 -2.93
CA TYR A 251 2.48 -8.16 -1.64
C TYR A 251 1.71 -7.31 -0.63
N GLY A 252 1.40 -6.06 -0.97
CA GLY A 252 0.74 -5.15 -0.06
C GLY A 252 -0.67 -5.58 0.32
N LYS A 253 -1.43 -6.17 -0.60
CA LYS A 253 -2.74 -6.77 -0.29
C LYS A 253 -2.60 -7.96 0.66
N ALA A 254 -1.58 -8.80 0.47
CA ALA A 254 -1.35 -9.97 1.30
C ALA A 254 -0.89 -9.63 2.73
N THR A 255 -0.14 -8.54 2.91
CA THR A 255 0.37 -8.09 4.21
C THR A 255 -0.57 -7.17 4.96
N GLU A 256 -1.08 -6.13 4.28
CA GLU A 256 -1.89 -5.06 4.89
C GLU A 256 -3.40 -5.30 4.70
N GLY A 257 -3.82 -6.36 4.00
CA GLY A 257 -5.22 -6.75 3.84
C GLY A 257 -6.08 -5.82 2.96
N SER A 258 -5.51 -4.75 2.39
CA SER A 258 -6.19 -3.84 1.46
C SER A 258 -5.26 -3.41 0.34
N ILE A 259 -5.82 -3.28 -0.87
CA ILE A 259 -5.11 -2.81 -2.07
C ILE A 259 -4.64 -1.36 -1.89
N LEU A 260 -5.43 -0.52 -1.23
CA LEU A 260 -5.07 0.89 -1.03
C LEU A 260 -3.82 1.04 -0.13
N ARG A 261 -3.60 0.09 0.78
CA ARG A 261 -2.41 0.07 1.64
C ARG A 261 -1.18 -0.52 0.92
N ALA A 262 -1.33 -1.00 -0.31
CA ALA A 262 -0.26 -1.64 -1.07
C ALA A 262 0.63 -0.66 -1.83
N PHE A 263 0.17 0.57 -2.09
CA PHE A 263 0.89 1.56 -2.90
C PHE A 263 2.32 1.88 -2.44
N PRO A 264 2.66 1.95 -1.13
CA PRO A 264 4.05 2.12 -0.71
C PRO A 264 4.98 1.02 -1.24
N TYR A 265 4.50 -0.23 -1.31
CA TYR A 265 5.28 -1.36 -1.82
C TYR A 265 5.36 -1.36 -3.35
N VAL A 266 4.29 -0.95 -4.03
CA VAL A 266 4.30 -0.72 -5.50
C VAL A 266 5.36 0.32 -5.85
N LEU A 267 5.34 1.47 -5.17
CA LEU A 267 6.31 2.53 -5.37
C LEU A 267 7.74 2.02 -5.15
N ALA A 268 7.99 1.29 -4.06
CA ALA A 268 9.32 0.77 -3.75
C ALA A 268 9.84 -0.20 -4.83
N ILE A 269 9.03 -1.18 -5.23
CA ILE A 269 9.45 -2.20 -6.22
C ILE A 269 9.59 -1.58 -7.62
N THR A 270 8.68 -0.69 -8.03
CA THR A 270 8.78 0.00 -9.32
C THR A 270 9.94 0.99 -9.37
N THR A 271 10.30 1.62 -8.25
CA THR A 271 11.51 2.46 -8.17
C THR A 271 12.77 1.61 -8.33
N LEU A 272 12.84 0.46 -7.67
CA LEU A 272 13.93 -0.49 -7.83
C LEU A 272 14.04 -0.98 -9.29
N ASN A 273 12.91 -1.34 -9.89
CA ASN A 273 12.85 -1.80 -11.28
C ASN A 273 13.32 -0.74 -12.29
N SER A 274 12.76 0.47 -12.21
CA SER A 274 13.12 1.57 -13.11
C SER A 274 14.60 1.97 -12.98
N THR A 275 15.13 2.03 -11.75
CA THR A 275 16.56 2.32 -11.54
C THR A 275 17.45 1.23 -12.13
N LEU A 276 17.14 -0.05 -11.92
CA LEU A 276 17.92 -1.16 -12.48
C LEU A 276 17.93 -1.13 -14.01
N ILE A 277 16.76 -0.96 -14.65
CA ILE A 277 16.67 -0.99 -16.11
C ILE A 277 17.41 0.20 -16.76
N HIS A 278 17.45 1.37 -16.13
CA HIS A 278 18.18 2.51 -16.69
C HIS A 278 19.69 2.44 -16.42
N ILE A 279 20.11 1.88 -15.27
CA ILE A 279 21.51 1.80 -14.88
C ILE A 279 22.23 0.62 -15.56
N LEU A 280 21.60 -0.55 -15.63
CA LEU A 280 22.25 -1.78 -16.13
C LEU A 280 22.79 -1.63 -17.57
N PRO A 281 22.04 -1.11 -18.56
CA PRO A 281 22.57 -0.90 -19.90
C PRO A 281 23.75 0.08 -19.91
N ALA A 282 23.69 1.16 -19.12
CA ALA A 282 24.77 2.15 -19.05
C ALA A 282 26.05 1.60 -18.42
N VAL A 283 25.93 0.78 -17.38
CA VAL A 283 27.07 0.15 -16.70
C VAL A 283 27.70 -0.91 -17.61
N VAL A 284 26.89 -1.75 -18.26
CA VAL A 284 27.44 -2.86 -19.05
C VAL A 284 27.99 -2.39 -20.39
N VAL A 285 27.47 -1.31 -20.98
CA VAL A 285 28.08 -0.68 -22.17
C VAL A 285 29.44 -0.04 -21.87
N ASN A 286 29.68 0.42 -20.64
CA ASN A 286 30.99 0.97 -20.24
C ASN A 286 32.04 -0.11 -19.86
N LEU A 287 31.60 -1.35 -19.65
CA LEU A 287 32.45 -2.49 -19.29
C LEU A 287 32.92 -3.32 -20.50
N LEU A 288 32.38 -3.04 -21.70
CA LEU A 288 32.67 -3.72 -22.97
C LEU A 288 33.24 -2.72 -23.98
#